data_AF-A0A8T5AYB1-F1
#
_entry.id   AF-A0A8T5AYB1-F1
#
_cell.length_a   1.000
_cell.length_b   1.000
_cell.length_c   1.000
_cell.angle_alpha   90.00
_cell.angle_beta   90.00
_cell.angle_gamma   90.00
#
_symmetry.space_group_name_H-M   'P 1'
#
loop_
_entity.id
_entity.type
_entity.pdbx_description
1 polymer ?
#
loop_
_entity_poly.entity_id
_entity_poly.type
_entity_poly.pdbx_seq_one_letter_code
_entity_poly.pdbx_strand_id
1 'polypeptide(L)'
;MKPQRVVALINKELKRTFRELAVLFMIFLFPAVFVLTFGVAFGGLGGTQPAYSIGVVNLDKENMANFTQSFLEALSATKILSIQVYFDNQTAQIDLSQGKVQAVMVISPEFSQSLVSYHKAPDDP
;
A
#
# COMPACT_ATOMS: atom_id res chain seq x y z
N MET A 1 20.93 -21.87 -46.98
CA MET A 1 19.71 -22.65 -46.67
C MET A 1 18.56 -22.12 -47.52
N LYS A 2 17.69 -22.97 -48.07
CA LYS A 2 16.58 -22.52 -48.94
C LYS A 2 15.39 -22.03 -48.09
N PRO A 3 14.79 -20.85 -48.36
CA PRO A 3 13.69 -20.29 -47.55
C PRO A 3 12.46 -21.20 -47.53
N GLN A 4 12.21 -21.93 -48.63
CA GLN A 4 11.14 -22.93 -48.73
C GLN A 4 11.25 -24.04 -47.67
N ARG A 5 12.47 -24.46 -47.30
CA ARG A 5 12.69 -25.46 -46.25
C ARG A 5 12.39 -24.89 -44.86
N VAL A 6 12.71 -23.62 -44.62
CA VAL A 6 12.44 -22.95 -43.36
C VAL A 6 10.94 -22.81 -43.13
N VAL A 7 10.20 -22.37 -44.15
CA VAL A 7 8.73 -22.26 -44.09
C VAL A 7 8.06 -23.61 -43.85
N ALA A 8 8.53 -24.67 -44.51
CA ALA A 8 8.02 -26.02 -44.29
C ALA A 8 8.27 -26.51 -42.85
N LEU A 9 9.42 -26.15 -42.27
CA LEU A 9 9.76 -26.45 -40.89
C LEU A 9 8.85 -25.72 -39.90
N ILE A 10 8.63 -24.41 -40.10
CA ILE A 10 7.74 -23.58 -39.28
C ILE A 10 6.32 -24.15 -39.28
N ASN A 11 5.78 -24.48 -40.46
CA ASN A 11 4.43 -25.04 -40.57
C ASN A 11 4.28 -26.40 -39.87
N LYS A 12 5.33 -27.22 -39.91
CA LYS A 12 5.36 -28.50 -39.19
C LYS A 12 5.33 -28.27 -37.67
N GLU A 13 6.16 -27.37 -37.16
CA GLU A 13 6.23 -27.09 -35.71
C GLU A 13 4.97 -26.41 -35.17
N LEU A 14 4.37 -25.47 -35.92
CA LEU A 14 3.08 -24.88 -35.56
C LEU A 14 1.98 -25.94 -35.44
N LYS A 15 1.82 -26.80 -36.46
CA LYS A 15 0.83 -27.88 -36.43
C LYS A 15 1.06 -28.86 -35.28
N ARG A 16 2.32 -29.14 -34.94
CA ARG A 16 2.68 -29.96 -33.78
C ARG A 16 2.28 -29.28 -32.47
N THR A 17 2.65 -28.01 -32.30
CA THR A 17 2.34 -27.19 -31.11
C THR A 17 0.83 -27.11 -30.84
N PHE A 18 0.00 -26.93 -31.88
CA PHE A 18 -1.45 -26.90 -31.73
C PHE A 18 -2.09 -28.28 -31.46
N ARG A 19 -1.41 -29.38 -31.78
CA ARG A 19 -1.89 -30.75 -31.51
C ARG A 19 -1.49 -31.25 -30.13
N GLU A 20 -0.40 -30.73 -29.58
CA GLU A 20 0.07 -31.06 -28.23
C GLU A 20 -0.59 -30.14 -27.20
N LEU A 21 -1.73 -30.58 -26.66
CA LEU A 21 -2.55 -29.80 -25.71
C LEU A 21 -1.75 -29.30 -24.50
N ALA A 22 -0.80 -30.10 -23.99
CA ALA A 22 0.06 -29.72 -22.87
C ALA A 22 0.98 -28.53 -23.19
N VAL A 23 1.50 -28.47 -24.42
CA VAL A 23 2.35 -27.36 -24.88
C VAL A 23 1.52 -26.09 -25.05
N LEU A 24 0.34 -26.21 -25.64
CA LEU A 24 -0.60 -25.09 -25.78
C LEU A 24 -1.00 -24.52 -24.40
N PHE A 25 -1.28 -25.40 -23.44
CA PHE A 25 -1.58 -25.02 -22.06
C PHE A 25 -0.44 -24.24 -21.41
N MET A 26 0.80 -24.71 -21.56
CA MET A 26 1.96 -24.01 -21.00
C MET A 26 2.19 -22.64 -21.69
N ILE A 27 1.96 -22.51 -23.00
CA ILE A 27 2.15 -21.25 -23.73
C ILE A 27 1.11 -20.19 -23.33
N PHE A 28 -0.15 -20.59 -23.12
CA PHE A 28 -1.24 -19.62 -22.89
C PHE A 28 -1.68 -19.54 -21.43
N LEU A 29 -1.89 -20.68 -20.76
CA LEU A 29 -2.44 -20.66 -19.40
C LEU A 29 -1.40 -20.20 -18.39
N PHE A 30 -0.16 -20.69 -18.48
CA PHE A 30 0.87 -20.32 -17.50
C PHE A 30 1.11 -18.80 -17.44
N PRO A 31 1.30 -18.09 -18.56
CA PRO A 31 1.40 -16.63 -18.53
C PRO A 31 0.12 -15.95 -18.03
N ALA A 32 -1.06 -16.45 -18.39
CA ALA A 32 -2.32 -15.88 -17.92
C ALA A 32 -2.46 -16.00 -16.39
N VAL A 33 -2.17 -17.17 -15.82
CA VAL A 33 -2.16 -17.39 -14.37
C VAL A 33 -1.14 -16.47 -13.72
N PHE A 34 0.07 -16.36 -14.28
CA PHE A 34 1.10 -15.46 -13.74
C PHE A 34 0.61 -14.01 -13.70
N VAL A 35 0.06 -13.48 -14.80
CA VAL A 35 -0.47 -12.12 -14.84
C VAL A 35 -1.60 -11.93 -13.84
N LEU A 36 -2.51 -12.90 -13.70
CA LEU A 36 -3.60 -12.83 -12.73
C LEU A 36 -3.08 -12.90 -11.29
N THR A 37 -2.15 -13.80 -10.97
CA THR A 37 -1.56 -13.92 -9.65
C THR A 37 -0.85 -12.63 -9.24
N PHE A 38 -0.03 -12.05 -10.13
CA PHE A 38 0.61 -10.77 -9.87
C PHE A 38 -0.42 -9.63 -9.79
N GLY A 39 -1.40 -9.60 -10.69
CA GLY A 39 -2.49 -8.62 -10.67
C GLY A 39 -3.27 -8.64 -9.35
N VAL A 40 -3.53 -9.81 -8.78
CA VAL A 40 -4.15 -9.95 -7.45
C VAL A 40 -3.18 -9.59 -6.35
N ALA A 41 -1.95 -10.12 -6.37
CA ALA A 41 -0.96 -9.92 -5.31
C ALA A 41 -0.57 -8.45 -5.12
N PHE A 42 -0.58 -7.66 -6.18
CA PHE A 42 -0.25 -6.23 -6.17
C PHE A 42 -1.49 -5.31 -6.29
N GLY A 43 -2.70 -5.85 -6.14
CA GLY A 43 -3.94 -5.07 -6.03
C GLY A 43 -4.50 -4.49 -7.35
N GLY A 44 -3.93 -4.81 -8.50
CA GLY A 44 -4.31 -4.29 -9.82
C GLY A 44 -5.69 -4.72 -10.34
N LEU A 45 -6.31 -5.77 -9.77
CA LEU A 45 -7.63 -6.27 -10.18
C LEU A 45 -8.82 -5.73 -9.36
N GLY A 46 -8.63 -4.65 -8.60
CA GLY A 46 -9.73 -3.96 -7.90
C GLY A 46 -9.48 -3.66 -6.43
N GLY A 47 -8.23 -3.71 -5.96
CA GLY A 47 -7.89 -3.27 -4.61
C GLY A 47 -7.75 -1.75 -4.58
N THR A 48 -8.63 -1.07 -3.85
CA THR A 48 -8.32 0.25 -3.27
C THR A 48 -6.89 0.24 -2.72
N GLN A 49 -6.12 1.31 -2.94
CA GLN A 49 -4.78 1.48 -2.35
C GLN A 49 -4.79 0.92 -0.92
N PRO A 50 -3.86 0.02 -0.56
CA PRO A 50 -3.84 -0.54 0.79
C PRO A 50 -3.69 0.64 1.75
N ALA A 51 -4.76 0.92 2.51
CA ALA A 51 -4.72 1.94 3.52
C ALA A 51 -3.84 1.39 4.64
N TYR A 52 -2.64 1.93 4.82
CA TYR A 52 -1.77 1.55 5.92
C TYR A 52 -2.46 1.92 7.23
N SER A 53 -2.76 0.91 8.04
CA SER A 53 -3.33 1.03 9.38
C SER A 53 -2.27 1.61 10.31
N ILE A 54 -2.50 2.85 10.76
CA ILE A 54 -1.62 3.56 11.69
C ILE A 54 -2.35 3.80 13.00
N GLY A 55 -1.70 3.48 14.11
CA GLY A 55 -2.15 3.87 15.44
C GLY A 55 -1.70 5.30 15.75
N VAL A 56 -2.57 6.10 16.33
CA VAL A 56 -2.25 7.47 16.79
C VAL A 56 -2.52 7.57 18.27
N VAL A 57 -1.52 7.98 19.03
CA VAL A 57 -1.64 8.29 20.47
C VAL A 57 -1.53 9.80 20.63
N ASN A 58 -2.61 10.45 21.05
CA ASN A 58 -2.59 11.88 21.31
C ASN A 58 -2.29 12.18 22.80
N LEU A 59 -1.11 12.74 23.07
CA LEU A 59 -0.73 13.22 24.41
C LEU A 59 -0.96 14.72 24.59
N ASP A 60 -1.31 15.44 23.53
CA ASP A 60 -1.70 16.85 23.56
C ASP A 60 -3.16 16.97 24.01
N LYS A 61 -3.36 16.86 25.33
CA LYS A 61 -4.67 16.88 25.99
C LYS A 61 -5.01 18.24 26.60
N GLU A 62 -4.02 19.11 26.79
CA GLU A 62 -4.19 20.34 27.58
C GLU A 62 -4.51 21.58 26.73
N ASN A 63 -4.29 21.54 25.41
CA ASN A 63 -4.59 22.70 24.56
C ASN A 63 -5.75 22.46 23.58
N MET A 64 -6.77 23.32 23.72
CA MET A 64 -7.95 23.44 22.86
C MET A 64 -7.63 24.04 21.48
N ALA A 65 -6.54 23.62 20.85
CA ALA A 65 -6.29 23.98 19.48
C ALA A 65 -6.64 22.76 18.63
N ASN A 66 -7.64 22.91 17.75
CA ASN A 66 -8.11 21.87 16.84
C ASN A 66 -7.01 21.38 15.85
N PHE A 67 -5.74 21.74 16.03
CA PHE A 67 -4.62 21.35 15.17
C PHE A 67 -4.44 19.84 15.09
N THR A 68 -4.51 19.13 16.22
CA THR A 68 -4.42 17.66 16.19
C THR A 68 -5.57 17.06 15.39
N GLN A 69 -6.80 17.55 15.58
CA GLN A 69 -7.96 17.08 14.83
C GLN A 69 -7.83 17.39 13.33
N SER A 70 -7.47 18.62 12.96
CA SER A 70 -7.25 19.02 11.57
C SER A 70 -6.09 18.25 10.92
N PHE A 71 -5.04 17.92 11.67
CA PHE A 71 -3.95 17.10 11.21
C PHE A 71 -4.41 15.66 10.92
N LEU A 72 -5.20 15.05 11.81
CA LEU A 72 -5.77 13.72 11.59
C LEU A 72 -6.76 13.69 10.43
N GLU A 73 -7.57 14.74 10.26
CA GLU A 73 -8.45 14.90 9.10
C GLU A 73 -7.67 15.02 7.80
N ALA A 74 -6.60 15.83 7.77
CA ALA A 74 -5.71 15.96 6.62
C ALA A 74 -5.02 14.63 6.26
N LEU A 75 -4.55 13.87 7.27
CA LEU A 75 -3.98 12.54 7.08
C LEU A 75 -5.02 11.55 6.54
N SER A 76 -6.25 11.57 7.07
CA SER A 76 -7.34 10.71 6.61
C SER A 76 -7.76 11.03 5.18
N ALA A 77 -7.71 12.30 4.79
CA ALA A 77 -8.05 12.76 3.45
C ALA A 77 -7.10 12.23 2.36
N THR A 78 -5.89 11.79 2.73
CA THR A 78 -4.95 11.16 1.78
C THR A 78 -5.44 9.83 1.23
N LYS A 79 -6.36 9.14 1.94
CA LYS A 79 -6.88 7.80 1.62
C LYS A 79 -5.82 6.68 1.54
N ILE A 80 -4.56 6.99 1.86
CA ILE A 80 -3.45 6.03 1.92
C ILE A 80 -3.29 5.49 3.35
N LEU A 81 -3.87 6.16 4.34
CA LEU A 81 -3.76 5.82 5.76
C LEU A 81 -5.13 5.51 6.34
N SER A 82 -5.21 4.47 7.17
CA SER A 82 -6.36 4.17 8.02
C SER A 82 -5.95 4.47 9.47
N ILE A 83 -6.56 5.49 10.05
CA ILE A 83 -6.16 6.01 11.37
C ILE A 83 -6.98 5.33 12.46
N GLN A 84 -6.29 4.76 13.45
CA GLN A 84 -6.88 4.25 14.69
C GLN A 84 -6.37 5.07 15.87
N VAL A 85 -7.28 5.70 16.62
CA VAL A 85 -6.89 6.54 17.76
C VAL A 85 -6.84 5.69 19.04
N TYR A 86 -5.73 5.81 19.76
CA TYR A 86 -5.46 5.13 21.02
C TYR A 86 -5.40 6.13 22.17
N PHE A 87 -5.91 5.72 23.34
CA PHE A 87 -5.90 6.54 24.56
C PHE A 87 -4.52 6.60 25.23
N ASP A 88 -3.72 5.56 25.04
CA ASP A 88 -2.44 5.36 25.71
C ASP A 88 -1.43 4.63 24.79
N ASN A 89 -0.15 4.79 25.10
CA ASN A 89 0.95 4.21 24.32
C ASN A 89 1.08 2.70 24.50
N GLN A 90 0.71 2.15 25.66
CA GLN A 90 0.85 0.71 25.91
C GLN A 90 -0.07 -0.11 25.01
N THR A 91 -1.34 0.28 24.91
CA THR A 91 -2.31 -0.38 24.03
C THR A 91 -1.88 -0.29 22.56
N ALA A 92 -1.39 0.87 22.12
CA ALA A 92 -0.89 1.05 20.77
C ALA A 92 0.33 0.17 20.45
N GLN A 93 1.26 0.02 21.40
CA GLN A 93 2.43 -0.84 21.23
C GLN A 93 2.08 -2.33 21.21
N ILE A 94 1.09 -2.75 22.00
CA ILE A 94 0.59 -4.14 21.96
C ILE A 94 0.05 -4.43 20.56
N ASP A 95 -0.80 -3.55 20.03
CA ASP A 95 -1.41 -3.74 18.71
C ASP A 95 -0.38 -3.66 17.57
N LEU A 96 0.66 -2.83 17.72
CA LEU A 96 1.81 -2.80 16.81
C LEU A 96 2.57 -4.14 16.83
N SER A 97 2.86 -4.67 18.01
CA SER A 97 3.59 -5.94 18.16
C SER A 97 2.80 -7.14 17.61
N GLN A 98 1.47 -7.06 17.63
CA GLN A 98 0.56 -8.06 17.08
C GLN A 98 0.30 -7.88 15.58
N GLY A 99 0.84 -6.82 14.95
CA GLY A 99 0.64 -6.52 13.54
C GLY A 99 -0.75 -6.00 13.17
N LYS A 100 -1.58 -5.61 14.15
CA LYS A 100 -2.91 -5.02 13.90
C LYS A 100 -2.80 -3.61 13.28
N VAL A 101 -1.75 -2.89 13.64
CA VAL A 101 -1.32 -1.63 13.02
C VAL A 101 0.10 -1.80 12.49
N GLN A 102 0.44 -1.11 11.41
CA GLN A 102 1.78 -1.18 10.81
C GLN A 102 2.74 -0.12 11.38
N ALA A 103 2.20 0.93 11.99
CA ALA A 103 2.98 1.98 12.63
C ALA A 103 2.19 2.62 13.78
N VAL A 104 2.90 3.24 14.72
CA VAL A 104 2.32 4.07 15.78
C VAL A 104 2.94 5.45 15.72
N MET A 105 2.09 6.47 15.63
CA MET A 105 2.44 7.88 15.71
C MET A 105 2.06 8.40 17.09
N VAL A 106 3.03 8.99 17.79
CA VAL A 106 2.81 9.60 19.11
C VAL A 106 2.87 11.12 18.94
N ILE A 107 1.77 11.79 19.22
CA ILE A 107 1.69 13.26 19.23
C ILE A 107 2.13 13.72 20.61
N SER A 108 3.19 14.51 20.67
CA SER A 108 3.76 15.01 21.93
C SER A 108 2.82 16.00 22.62
N PRO A 109 2.86 16.12 23.97
CA PRO A 109 2.07 17.10 24.71
C PRO A 109 2.21 18.55 24.23
N GLU A 110 3.38 18.93 23.71
CA GLU A 110 3.68 20.29 23.28
C GLU A 110 3.35 20.57 21.80
N PHE A 111 2.68 19.65 21.10
CA PHE A 111 2.44 19.76 19.67
C PHE A 111 1.69 21.04 19.30
N SER A 112 0.51 21.28 19.88
CA SER A 112 -0.25 22.51 19.62
C SER A 112 0.49 23.77 20.07
N GLN A 113 1.22 23.71 21.19
CA GLN A 113 1.99 24.86 21.69
C GLN A 113 3.11 25.26 20.72
N SER A 114 3.82 24.28 20.18
CA SER A 114 4.90 24.51 19.22
C SER A 114 4.40 25.19 17.94
N LEU A 115 3.23 24.79 17.44
CA LEU A 115 2.60 25.41 16.28
C LEU A 115 2.18 26.86 16.55
N VAL A 116 1.57 27.12 17.71
CA VAL A 116 1.19 28.48 18.12
C VAL A 116 2.42 29.37 18.30
N SER A 117 3.49 28.85 18.89
CA SER A 117 4.76 29.57 19.06
C SER A 117 5.33 29.98 17.70
N TYR A 118 5.44 29.03 16.78
CA TYR A 118 5.93 29.28 15.43
C TYR A 118 5.07 30.30 14.67
N HIS A 119 3.74 30.22 14.78
CA HIS A 119 2.84 31.20 14.16
C HIS A 119 3.00 32.62 14.73
N LYS A 120 3.41 32.77 15.99
CA LYS A 120 3.59 34.07 16.66
C LYS A 120 4.97 34.68 16.41
N ALA A 121 6.01 33.86 16.30
CA ALA A 121 7.38 34.30 16.11
C ALA A 121 8.10 33.40 15.08
N PRO A 122 7.78 33.55 13.77
CA PRO A 122 8.35 32.68 12.73
C PRO A 122 9.87 32.85 12.53
N ASP A 123 10.43 33.98 12.96
CA ASP A 123 11.85 34.30 12.83
C ASP A 123 12.69 33.98 14.09
N ASP A 124 12.07 33.45 15.15
CA ASP A 124 12.71 33.09 16.43
C ASP A 124 12.34 31.63 16.82
N PRO A 125 13.02 30.64 16.21
CA PRO A 125 12.66 29.22 16.32
C PRO A 125 12.99 28.58 17.68
#